data_AF-A0A952CAC4-F1
#
_entry.id   AF-A0A952CAC4-F1
#
_cell.length_a   1.000
_cell.length_b   1.000
_cell.length_c   1.000
_cell.angle_alpha   90.00
_cell.angle_beta   90.00
_cell.angle_gamma   90.00
#
_symmetry.space_group_name_H-M   'P 1'
#
loop_
_entity.id
_entity.type
_entity.pdbx_description
1 polymer ?
#
loop_
_entity_poly.entity_id
_entity_poly.type
_entity_poly.pdbx_seq_one_letter_code
_entity_poly.pdbx_strand_id
1 'polypeptide(L)'
;MATTEAAHALTLNYRIDADDRIIAVNDAWGEFAEANDGGEVVADKVIGRSLWDFVSGEGIAELYWQMIRRARAGHPVEFTYRCDAPEWRRLFRMTVRAHEHGVVEFRSVLEWEEPRPKVQLLDCHQTRDARWTRVCSWCQQVAVADEVWLPVEEAVARLDLLAAETMPQLTHGICPACRDGMMRKLQPA
;
A
#
# COMPACT_ATOMS: atom_id res chain seq x y z
N MET A 1 -15.75 -2.76 34.15
CA MET A 1 -15.43 -3.66 33.03
C MET A 1 -16.49 -3.49 31.97
N ALA A 2 -16.31 -2.49 31.10
CA ALA A 2 -17.11 -2.35 29.90
C ALA A 2 -16.30 -3.00 28.78
N THR A 3 -16.80 -4.11 28.26
CA THR A 3 -16.33 -4.69 27.00
C THR A 3 -16.68 -3.69 25.91
N THR A 4 -15.69 -2.93 25.46
CA THR A 4 -15.80 -2.08 24.28
C THR A 4 -16.08 -3.01 23.10
N GLU A 5 -17.31 -2.95 22.62
CA GLU A 5 -17.74 -3.48 21.34
C GLU A 5 -16.75 -2.96 20.29
N ALA A 6 -15.96 -3.85 19.69
CA ALA A 6 -15.01 -3.48 18.67
C ALA A 6 -15.82 -2.87 17.52
N ALA A 7 -15.75 -1.54 17.35
CA ALA A 7 -16.07 -0.91 16.09
C ALA A 7 -15.41 -1.77 15.01
N HIS A 8 -16.20 -2.26 14.05
CA HIS A 8 -15.69 -3.16 13.02
C HIS A 8 -14.56 -2.44 12.28
N ALA A 9 -13.31 -2.76 12.64
CA ALA A 9 -12.14 -2.15 12.02
C ALA A 9 -12.18 -2.49 10.52
N LEU A 10 -12.11 -1.45 9.68
CA LEU A 10 -12.10 -1.60 8.23
C LEU A 10 -11.13 -2.71 7.83
N THR A 11 -11.65 -3.74 7.16
CA THR A 11 -10.87 -4.89 6.71
C THR A 11 -10.99 -4.99 5.21
N LEU A 12 -9.86 -4.85 4.51
CA LEU A 12 -9.75 -5.05 3.08
C LEU A 12 -9.19 -6.45 2.83
N ASN A 13 -9.78 -7.19 1.91
CA ASN A 13 -9.37 -8.55 1.60
C ASN A 13 -9.32 -8.75 0.09
N TYR A 14 -8.27 -9.43 -0.37
CA TYR A 14 -8.25 -10.02 -1.70
C TYR A 14 -7.56 -11.39 -1.67
N ARG A 15 -7.88 -12.22 -2.66
CA ARG A 15 -7.29 -13.54 -2.83
C ARG A 15 -6.72 -13.70 -4.23
N ILE A 16 -5.58 -14.39 -4.32
CA ILE A 16 -4.99 -14.84 -5.57
C ILE A 16 -5.04 -16.36 -5.67
N ASP A 17 -5.15 -16.89 -6.89
CA ASP A 17 -5.04 -18.33 -7.17
C ASP A 17 -3.56 -18.79 -7.24
N ALA A 18 -3.35 -20.02 -7.72
CA ALA A 18 -2.01 -20.60 -7.90
C ALA A 18 -1.16 -19.92 -9.00
N ASP A 19 -1.81 -19.22 -9.94
CA ASP A 19 -1.18 -18.49 -11.05
C ASP A 19 -1.07 -16.98 -10.75
N ASP A 20 -1.24 -16.60 -9.48
CA ASP A 20 -1.20 -15.23 -8.96
C ASP A 20 -2.25 -14.30 -9.59
N ARG A 21 -3.39 -14.83 -10.04
CA ARG A 21 -4.53 -14.03 -10.51
C ARG A 21 -5.48 -13.72 -9.37
N ILE A 22 -5.97 -12.49 -9.32
CA ILE A 22 -6.93 -12.05 -8.31
C ILE A 22 -8.27 -12.75 -8.58
N ILE A 23 -8.75 -13.54 -7.63
CA ILE A 23 -9.99 -14.33 -7.78
C ILE A 23 -11.13 -13.83 -6.90
N ALA A 24 -10.83 -13.01 -5.89
CA ALA A 24 -11.82 -12.42 -5.01
C ALA A 24 -11.32 -11.14 -4.35
N VAL A 25 -12.24 -10.22 -4.09
CA VAL A 25 -12.11 -9.12 -3.14
C VAL A 25 -13.36 -9.09 -2.26
N ASN A 26 -13.33 -8.46 -1.08
CA ASN A 26 -14.53 -8.25 -0.27
C ASN A 26 -15.24 -6.93 -0.59
N ASP A 27 -16.49 -6.76 -0.16
CA ASP A 27 -17.29 -5.56 -0.45
C ASP A 27 -16.61 -4.27 0.04
N ALA A 28 -15.99 -4.31 1.22
CA ALA A 28 -15.25 -3.18 1.78
C ALA A 28 -14.07 -2.73 0.90
N TRP A 29 -13.52 -3.60 0.05
CA TRP A 29 -12.51 -3.23 -0.95
C TRP A 29 -13.08 -2.26 -1.98
N GLY A 30 -14.26 -2.56 -2.54
CA GLY A 30 -14.91 -1.73 -3.54
C GLY A 30 -15.24 -0.35 -3.00
N GLU A 31 -15.91 -0.32 -1.85
CA GLU A 31 -16.27 0.93 -1.15
C GLU A 31 -15.03 1.77 -0.82
N PHE A 32 -13.96 1.13 -0.33
CA PHE A 32 -12.72 1.82 0.01
C PHE A 32 -12.00 2.37 -1.24
N ALA A 33 -11.96 1.59 -2.33
CA ALA A 33 -11.34 2.03 -3.58
C ALA A 33 -12.07 3.24 -4.17
N GLU A 34 -13.40 3.22 -4.19
CA GLU A 34 -14.22 4.34 -4.66
C GLU A 34 -14.03 5.59 -3.79
N ALA A 35 -14.02 5.44 -2.46
CA ALA A 35 -13.85 6.54 -1.52
C ALA A 35 -12.45 7.19 -1.53
N ASN A 36 -11.45 6.55 -2.14
CA ASN A 36 -10.06 7.03 -2.17
C ASN A 36 -9.56 7.27 -3.61
N ASP A 37 -10.47 7.60 -4.53
CA ASP A 37 -10.15 7.86 -5.95
C ASP A 37 -9.40 6.70 -6.65
N GLY A 38 -9.47 5.50 -6.09
CA GLY A 38 -8.89 4.26 -6.59
C GLY A 38 -9.76 3.60 -7.65
N GLY A 39 -10.41 4.38 -8.51
CA GLY A 39 -11.38 3.89 -9.49
C GLY A 39 -10.81 2.85 -10.47
N GLU A 40 -9.48 2.74 -10.60
CA GLU A 40 -8.79 1.74 -11.42
C GLU A 40 -8.65 0.37 -10.73
N VAL A 41 -8.81 0.30 -9.41
CA VAL A 41 -8.64 -0.91 -8.60
C VAL A 41 -9.94 -1.38 -7.94
N VAL A 42 -11.10 -0.93 -8.44
CA VAL A 42 -12.41 -1.48 -8.03
C VAL A 42 -12.57 -2.95 -8.44
N ALA A 43 -13.44 -3.69 -7.75
CA ALA A 43 -13.59 -5.14 -7.86
C ALA A 43 -13.67 -5.63 -9.33
N ASP A 44 -14.55 -5.03 -10.13
CA ASP A 44 -14.78 -5.40 -11.53
C ASP A 44 -13.56 -5.21 -12.45
N LYS A 45 -12.61 -4.35 -12.05
CA LYS A 45 -11.39 -4.07 -12.82
C LYS A 45 -10.20 -4.92 -12.40
N VAL A 46 -10.28 -5.61 -11.25
CA VAL A 46 -9.16 -6.38 -10.69
C VAL A 46 -9.37 -7.88 -10.76
N ILE A 47 -10.62 -8.36 -10.63
CA ILE A 47 -10.90 -9.81 -10.66
C ILE A 47 -10.54 -10.41 -12.03
N GLY A 48 -9.83 -11.54 -12.01
CA GLY A 48 -9.34 -12.27 -13.17
C GLY A 48 -7.98 -11.79 -13.70
N ARG A 49 -7.48 -10.64 -13.24
CA ARG A 49 -6.19 -10.08 -13.66
C ARG A 49 -5.04 -10.60 -12.81
N SER A 50 -3.83 -10.53 -13.35
CA SER A 50 -2.63 -10.87 -12.60
C SER A 50 -2.39 -9.83 -11.50
N LEU A 51 -2.02 -10.27 -10.30
CA LEU A 51 -1.53 -9.39 -9.24
C LEU A 51 -0.37 -8.50 -9.73
N TRP A 52 0.47 -9.06 -10.61
CA TRP A 52 1.66 -8.38 -11.15
C TRP A 52 1.32 -7.18 -12.06
N ASP A 53 0.07 -7.06 -12.52
CA ASP A 53 -0.41 -5.85 -13.22
C ASP A 53 -0.51 -4.64 -12.28
N PHE A 54 -0.66 -4.87 -10.97
CA PHE A 54 -0.90 -3.84 -9.96
C PHE A 54 0.31 -3.61 -9.04
N VAL A 55 1.17 -4.62 -8.91
CA VAL A 55 2.42 -4.52 -8.14
C VAL A 55 3.51 -3.94 -9.03
N SER A 56 3.68 -2.63 -8.98
CA SER A 56 4.70 -1.88 -9.73
C SER A 56 5.68 -1.17 -8.78
N GLY A 57 6.89 -0.91 -9.26
CA GLY A 57 7.93 -0.20 -8.51
C GLY A 57 9.16 -1.05 -8.21
N GLU A 58 10.31 -0.38 -8.15
CA GLU A 58 11.61 -1.01 -7.96
C GLU A 58 11.67 -1.79 -6.63
N GLY A 59 11.99 -3.09 -6.71
CA GLY A 59 12.12 -3.98 -5.54
C GLY A 59 10.80 -4.43 -4.88
N ILE A 60 9.64 -3.91 -5.30
CA ILE A 60 8.35 -4.25 -4.69
C ILE A 60 7.88 -5.63 -5.12
N ALA A 61 7.96 -5.94 -6.42
CA ALA A 61 7.53 -7.23 -6.97
C ALA A 61 8.29 -8.40 -6.32
N GLU A 62 9.60 -8.24 -6.08
CA GLU A 62 10.43 -9.25 -5.40
C GLU A 62 9.94 -9.54 -3.97
N LEU A 63 9.56 -8.49 -3.23
CA LEU A 63 9.01 -8.68 -1.88
C LEU A 63 7.67 -9.41 -1.92
N TYR A 64 6.79 -9.08 -2.86
CA TYR A 64 5.54 -9.80 -3.05
C TYR A 64 5.77 -11.27 -3.43
N TRP A 65 6.72 -11.56 -4.33
CA TRP A 65 7.10 -12.91 -4.69
C TRP A 65 7.54 -13.72 -3.47
N GLN A 66 8.42 -13.15 -2.64
CA GLN A 66 8.89 -13.81 -1.42
C GLN A 66 7.77 -14.00 -0.40
N MET A 67 6.86 -13.02 -0.23
CA MET A 67 5.70 -13.12 0.64
C MET A 67 4.76 -14.26 0.22
N ILE A 68 4.41 -14.31 -1.07
CA ILE A 68 3.52 -15.34 -1.64
C ILE A 68 4.14 -16.72 -1.51
N ARG A 69 5.42 -16.87 -1.88
CA ARG A 69 6.14 -18.14 -1.77
C ARG A 69 6.19 -18.63 -0.33
N ARG A 70 6.46 -17.74 0.62
CA ARG A 70 6.53 -18.07 2.04
C ARG A 70 5.16 -18.47 2.59
N ALA A 71 4.10 -17.73 2.23
CA ALA A 71 2.73 -18.06 2.59
C ALA A 71 2.31 -19.43 2.05
N ARG A 72 2.58 -19.72 0.76
CA ARG A 72 2.32 -21.04 0.14
C ARG A 72 3.10 -22.18 0.78
N ALA A 73 4.28 -21.91 1.36
CA ALA A 73 5.04 -22.88 2.14
C ALA A 73 4.50 -23.10 3.57
N GLY A 74 3.35 -22.52 3.92
CA GLY A 74 2.71 -22.66 5.24
C GLY A 74 3.22 -21.66 6.29
N HIS A 75 4.00 -20.67 5.88
CA HIS A 75 4.55 -19.65 6.78
C HIS A 75 3.87 -18.31 6.52
N PRO A 76 2.88 -17.90 7.33
CA PRO A 76 2.21 -16.62 7.14
C PRO A 76 3.20 -15.45 7.29
N VAL A 77 2.93 -14.36 6.57
CA VAL A 77 3.68 -13.11 6.69
C VAL A 77 2.77 -12.04 7.27
N GLU A 78 3.30 -11.26 8.22
CA GLU A 78 2.60 -10.11 8.79
C GLU A 78 3.50 -8.88 8.83
N PHE A 79 2.95 -7.75 8.38
CA PHE A 79 3.63 -6.46 8.37
C PHE A 79 2.62 -5.32 8.38
N THR A 80 3.09 -4.13 8.74
CA THR A 80 2.29 -2.90 8.66
C THR A 80 2.75 -2.06 7.48
N TYR A 81 1.81 -1.29 6.91
CA TYR A 81 2.07 -0.36 5.82
C TYR A 81 1.11 0.83 5.86
N ARG A 82 1.46 1.88 5.13
CA ARG A 82 0.72 3.14 5.03
C ARG A 82 -0.14 3.18 3.78
N CYS A 83 -1.38 3.63 3.93
CA CYS A 83 -2.36 3.83 2.85
C CYS A 83 -3.06 5.17 3.06
N ASP A 84 -2.26 6.24 3.07
CA ASP A 84 -2.74 7.59 3.30
C ASP A 84 -3.49 8.11 2.07
N ALA A 85 -4.46 8.98 2.34
CA ALA A 85 -5.10 9.86 1.36
C ALA A 85 -4.59 11.31 1.58
N PRO A 86 -4.96 12.29 0.75
CA PRO A 86 -4.48 13.66 0.93
C PRO A 86 -4.82 14.23 2.31
N GLU A 87 -6.02 14.01 2.83
CA GLU A 87 -6.51 14.50 4.13
C GLU A 87 -6.42 13.47 5.27
N TRP A 88 -5.96 12.25 5.00
CA TRP A 88 -5.95 11.17 6.00
C TRP A 88 -4.63 10.46 6.01
N ARG A 89 -4.12 10.14 7.19
CA ARG A 89 -2.99 9.25 7.33
C ARG A 89 -3.45 7.95 8.00
N ARG A 90 -3.05 6.81 7.45
CA ARG A 90 -3.62 5.49 7.84
C ARG A 90 -2.55 4.42 7.93
N LEU A 91 -2.63 3.62 8.97
CA LEU A 91 -1.80 2.43 9.16
C LEU A 91 -2.67 1.18 9.05
N PHE A 92 -2.29 0.31 8.13
CA PHE A 92 -2.88 -1.02 7.99
C PHE A 92 -1.89 -2.07 8.45
N ARG A 93 -2.40 -3.16 9.03
CA ARG A 93 -1.68 -4.41 9.20
C ARG A 93 -2.16 -5.41 8.16
N MET A 94 -1.23 -5.87 7.33
CA MET A 94 -1.47 -6.91 6.35
C MET A 94 -1.01 -8.26 6.90
N THR A 95 -1.87 -9.26 6.75
CA THR A 95 -1.54 -10.67 6.94
C THR A 95 -1.68 -11.39 5.60
N VAL A 96 -0.63 -12.13 5.20
CA VAL A 96 -0.59 -12.94 3.98
C VAL A 96 -0.57 -14.41 4.37
N ARG A 97 -1.58 -15.18 3.94
CA ARG A 97 -1.80 -16.58 4.35
C ARG A 97 -2.21 -17.43 3.17
N ALA A 98 -1.66 -18.65 3.08
CA ALA A 98 -2.16 -19.63 2.13
C ALA A 98 -3.49 -20.25 2.61
N HIS A 99 -4.29 -20.65 1.64
CA HIS A 99 -5.52 -21.41 1.74
C HIS A 99 -5.40 -22.68 0.88
N GLU A 100 -6.47 -23.46 0.78
CA GLU A 100 -6.51 -24.67 -0.05
C GLU A 100 -6.23 -24.37 -1.53
N HIS A 101 -5.75 -25.39 -2.25
CA HIS A 101 -5.54 -25.34 -3.71
C HIS A 101 -4.59 -24.22 -4.22
N GLY A 102 -3.63 -23.80 -3.40
CA GLY A 102 -2.61 -22.82 -3.79
C GLY A 102 -3.07 -21.36 -3.73
N VAL A 103 -4.30 -21.12 -3.22
CA VAL A 103 -4.85 -19.80 -2.98
C VAL A 103 -4.04 -19.08 -1.90
N VAL A 104 -3.82 -17.77 -2.07
CA VAL A 104 -3.22 -16.92 -1.05
C VAL A 104 -4.15 -15.74 -0.78
N GLU A 105 -4.43 -15.50 0.50
CA GLU A 105 -5.23 -14.39 0.98
C GLU A 105 -4.34 -13.29 1.55
N PHE A 106 -4.65 -12.06 1.14
CA PHE A 106 -4.09 -10.83 1.67
C PHE A 106 -5.19 -10.12 2.43
N ARG A 107 -5.03 -10.02 3.74
CA ARG A 107 -5.99 -9.37 4.63
C ARG A 107 -5.34 -8.16 5.29
N SER A 108 -5.83 -6.98 4.96
CA SER A 108 -5.41 -5.71 5.56
C SER A 108 -6.46 -5.22 6.55
N VAL A 109 -6.07 -4.99 7.79
CA VAL A 109 -6.93 -4.40 8.83
C VAL A 109 -6.43 -3.01 9.16
N LEU A 110 -7.32 -2.02 9.14
CA LEU A 110 -7.01 -0.67 9.60
C LEU A 110 -6.73 -0.71 11.10
N GLU A 111 -5.52 -0.34 11.49
CA GLU A 111 -5.12 -0.29 12.90
C GLU A 111 -5.25 1.11 13.48
N TRP A 112 -5.06 2.12 12.63
CA TRP A 112 -5.05 3.50 13.06
C TRP A 112 -5.27 4.44 11.87
N GLU A 113 -6.02 5.51 12.11
CA GLU A 113 -6.18 6.63 11.19
C GLU A 113 -6.24 7.95 11.96
N GLU A 114 -5.73 9.01 11.33
CA GLU A 114 -5.93 10.38 11.80
C GLU A 114 -6.16 11.33 10.62
N PRO A 115 -7.02 12.35 10.78
CA PRO A 115 -7.13 13.42 9.80
C PRO A 115 -5.87 14.30 9.85
N ARG A 116 -5.52 14.89 8.71
CA ARG A 116 -4.44 15.88 8.58
C ARG A 116 -4.84 17.00 7.60
N PRO A 117 -4.14 18.15 7.64
CA PRO A 117 -4.24 19.12 6.55
C PRO A 117 -3.95 18.45 5.19
N LYS A 118 -4.70 18.85 4.17
CA LYS A 118 -4.60 18.27 2.83
C LYS A 118 -3.17 18.38 2.28
N VAL A 119 -2.58 17.24 1.94
CA VAL A 119 -1.27 17.17 1.30
C VAL A 119 -1.46 17.10 -0.22
N GLN A 120 -1.29 18.25 -0.89
CA GLN A 120 -1.50 18.41 -2.34
C GLN A 120 -0.70 17.41 -3.18
N LEU A 121 0.50 17.04 -2.73
CA LEU A 121 1.34 16.07 -3.44
C LEU A 121 0.64 14.71 -3.63
N LEU A 122 -0.23 14.29 -2.69
CA LEU A 122 -0.94 13.00 -2.76
C LEU A 122 -2.29 13.09 -3.46
N ASP A 123 -2.77 14.28 -3.81
CA ASP A 123 -4.07 14.44 -4.47
C ASP A 123 -3.95 14.13 -5.97
N CYS A 124 -4.61 13.06 -6.41
CA CYS A 124 -4.57 12.61 -7.81
C CYS A 124 -5.21 13.61 -8.79
N HIS A 125 -6.05 14.53 -8.31
CA HIS A 125 -6.72 15.56 -9.13
C HIS A 125 -5.84 16.79 -9.37
N GLN A 126 -4.66 16.88 -8.75
CA GLN A 126 -3.75 17.99 -8.95
C GLN A 126 -3.11 17.96 -10.33
N THR A 127 -2.94 19.15 -10.94
CA THR A 127 -2.19 19.28 -12.19
C THR A 127 -0.75 18.85 -11.98
N ARG A 128 -0.29 17.88 -12.79
CA ARG A 128 1.06 17.32 -12.71
C ARG A 128 1.95 17.82 -13.85
N ASP A 129 3.23 18.06 -13.56
CA ASP A 129 4.23 18.40 -14.58
C ASP A 129 5.15 17.21 -14.91
N ALA A 130 6.26 17.46 -15.62
CA ALA A 130 7.18 16.42 -16.07
C ALA A 130 8.18 15.94 -14.99
N ARG A 131 8.22 16.58 -13.80
CA ARG A 131 9.07 16.15 -12.69
C ARG A 131 8.51 14.87 -12.10
N TRP A 132 9.39 14.02 -11.59
CA TRP A 132 9.03 12.77 -10.93
C TRP A 132 9.58 12.72 -9.52
N THR A 133 8.79 12.19 -8.58
CA THR A 133 9.27 11.79 -7.26
C THR A 133 8.76 10.40 -6.92
N ARG A 134 9.52 9.69 -6.08
CA ARG A 134 9.19 8.33 -5.64
C ARG A 134 8.56 8.38 -4.26
N VAL A 135 7.50 7.62 -4.06
CA VAL A 135 6.84 7.40 -2.77
C VAL A 135 7.06 5.95 -2.35
N CYS A 136 7.42 5.75 -1.08
CA CYS A 136 7.63 4.43 -0.54
C CYS A 136 6.27 3.74 -0.34
N SER A 137 6.05 2.59 -0.97
CA SER A 137 4.79 1.84 -0.88
C SER A 137 4.51 1.21 0.49
N TRP A 138 5.48 1.27 1.42
CA TRP A 138 5.32 0.79 2.80
C TRP A 138 5.09 1.92 3.80
N CYS A 139 5.93 2.95 3.81
CA CYS A 139 5.86 4.02 4.81
C CYS A 139 5.32 5.34 4.28
N GLN A 140 5.08 5.46 2.97
CA GLN A 140 4.70 6.69 2.27
C GLN A 140 5.63 7.89 2.47
N GLN A 141 6.87 7.64 2.91
CA GLN A 141 7.92 8.65 2.78
C GLN A 141 8.23 8.91 1.31
N VAL A 142 8.63 10.14 1.03
CA VAL A 142 8.92 10.64 -0.32
C VAL A 142 10.42 10.80 -0.48
N ALA A 143 10.95 10.34 -1.62
CA ALA A 143 12.34 10.52 -1.98
C ALA A 143 12.60 11.98 -2.38
N VAL A 144 13.47 12.65 -1.63
CA VAL A 144 13.93 14.02 -1.93
C VAL A 144 15.35 14.06 -2.53
N ALA A 145 16.04 12.92 -2.48
CA ALA A 145 17.28 12.59 -3.17
C ALA A 145 17.38 11.05 -3.26
N ASP A 146 18.43 10.50 -3.86
CA ASP A 146 18.55 9.05 -4.13
C ASP A 146 18.32 8.17 -2.90
N GLU A 147 18.95 8.52 -1.77
CA GLU A 147 18.90 7.77 -0.51
C GLU A 147 18.20 8.53 0.63
N VAL A 148 17.66 9.73 0.35
CA VAL A 148 17.02 10.56 1.36
C VAL A 148 15.50 10.49 1.19
N TRP A 149 14.86 9.85 2.17
CA TRP A 149 13.42 9.67 2.25
C TRP A 149 12.90 10.41 3.48
N LEU A 150 11.88 11.25 3.29
CA LEU A 150 11.31 12.07 4.36
C LEU A 150 9.80 11.85 4.47
N PRO A 151 9.20 12.05 5.66
CA PRO A 151 7.76 12.18 5.79
C PRO A 151 7.22 13.18 4.77
N VAL A 152 6.03 12.93 4.22
CA VAL A 152 5.51 13.71 3.09
C VAL A 152 5.41 15.21 3.40
N GLU A 153 5.10 15.58 4.64
CA GLU A 153 5.02 16.98 5.07
C GLU A 153 6.39 17.68 5.01
N GLU A 154 7.46 16.99 5.41
CA GLU A 154 8.83 17.49 5.33
C GLU A 154 9.33 17.50 3.87
N ALA A 155 8.96 16.48 3.09
CA ALA A 155 9.36 16.37 1.69
C ALA A 155 8.77 17.50 0.84
N VAL A 156 7.49 17.84 1.06
CA VAL A 156 6.82 18.95 0.37
C VAL A 156 7.52 20.28 0.66
N ALA A 157 7.96 20.51 1.90
CA ALA A 157 8.76 21.69 2.24
C ALA A 157 10.16 21.64 1.59
N ARG A 158 10.84 20.50 1.65
CA ARG A 158 12.21 20.31 1.13
C ARG A 158 12.30 20.43 -0.40
N LEU A 159 11.23 20.09 -1.10
CA LEU A 159 11.08 20.16 -2.55
C LEU A 159 10.44 21.47 -3.04
N ASP A 160 10.17 22.41 -2.12
CA ASP A 160 9.53 23.70 -2.40
C ASP A 160 8.16 23.57 -3.11
N LEU A 161 7.35 22.61 -2.65
CA LEU A 161 6.06 22.27 -3.24
C LEU A 161 4.87 22.92 -2.55
N LEU A 162 5.07 23.58 -1.39
CA LEU A 162 3.97 24.21 -0.63
C LEU A 162 3.24 25.30 -1.42
N ALA A 163 3.99 26.08 -2.21
CA ALA A 163 3.45 27.17 -3.03
C ALA A 163 3.50 26.87 -4.55
N ALA A 164 3.79 25.62 -4.93
CA ALA A 164 3.92 25.26 -6.34
C ALA A 164 2.55 25.22 -7.03
N GLU A 165 2.47 25.79 -8.23
CA GLU A 165 1.27 25.75 -9.07
C GLU A 165 0.97 24.35 -9.62
N THR A 166 2.01 23.52 -9.78
CA THR A 166 1.93 22.15 -10.29
C THR A 166 2.71 21.20 -9.41
N MET A 167 2.26 19.95 -9.36
CA MET A 167 2.88 18.88 -8.56
C MET A 167 3.70 17.94 -9.45
N PRO A 168 4.79 17.33 -8.95
CA PRO A 168 5.49 16.29 -9.68
C PRO A 168 4.61 15.04 -9.81
N GLN A 169 4.84 14.24 -10.84
CA GLN A 169 4.26 12.91 -10.95
C GLN A 169 4.82 11.97 -9.87
N LEU A 170 3.98 11.07 -9.38
CA LEU A 170 4.35 10.09 -8.37
C LEU A 170 4.64 8.73 -9.02
N THR A 171 5.78 8.17 -8.66
CA THR A 171 6.07 6.73 -8.85
C THR A 171 6.19 6.05 -7.52
N HIS A 172 6.06 4.72 -7.52
CA HIS A 172 6.17 3.90 -6.33
C HIS A 172 7.51 3.18 -6.28
N GLY A 173 8.05 3.03 -5.08
CA GLY A 173 9.27 2.29 -4.79
C GLY A 173 9.31 1.87 -3.33
N ILE A 174 10.48 1.47 -2.84
CA ILE A 174 10.66 1.14 -1.43
C ILE A 174 11.94 1.79 -0.89
N CYS A 175 11.82 2.50 0.23
CA CYS A 175 12.99 3.08 0.88
C CYS A 175 13.87 1.98 1.52
N PRO A 176 15.18 2.22 1.69
CA PRO A 176 16.10 1.24 2.27
C PRO A 176 15.63 0.68 3.62
N ALA A 177 15.13 1.56 4.51
CA ALA A 177 14.66 1.15 5.83
C ALA A 177 13.49 0.15 5.77
N CYS A 178 12.50 0.39 4.90
CA CYS A 178 11.37 -0.51 4.71
C CYS A 178 11.79 -1.81 4.03
N ARG A 179 12.66 -1.74 3.02
CA ARG A 179 13.19 -2.92 2.32
C ARG A 179 13.92 -3.84 3.28
N ASP A 180 14.88 -3.30 4.03
CA ASP A 180 15.69 -4.08 4.97
C ASP A 180 14.82 -4.63 6.12
N GLY A 181 13.83 -3.84 6.57
CA GLY A 181 12.81 -4.28 7.53
C GLY A 181 11.99 -5.46 7.04
N MET A 182 11.51 -5.41 5.80
CA MET A 182 10.73 -6.48 5.18
C MET A 182 11.57 -7.72 4.92
N MET A 183 12.79 -7.56 4.39
CA MET A 183 13.68 -8.70 4.16
C MET A 183 13.96 -9.49 5.44
N ARG A 184 14.17 -8.82 6.58
CA ARG A 184 14.30 -9.50 7.88
C ARG A 184 13.05 -10.28 8.29
N LYS A 185 11.86 -9.78 8.00
CA LYS A 185 10.59 -10.49 8.28
C LYS A 185 10.39 -11.71 7.38
N LEU A 186 11.01 -11.72 6.20
CA LEU A 186 10.89 -12.79 5.21
C LEU A 186 11.95 -13.89 5.37
N GLN A 187 13.00 -13.64 6.14
CA GLN A 187 14.02 -14.64 6.45
C GLN A 187 13.41 -15.89 7.12
N PRO A 188 13.93 -17.10 6.83
CA PRO A 188 13.58 -18.30 7.58
C PRO A 188 13.80 -18.07 9.07
N ALA A 189 12.88 -18.57 9.89
CA ALA A 189 13.07 -18.61 11.34
C ALA A 189 14.14 -19.65 11.71
#